data_AF-A0A3A3A9S0-F1
#
_entry.id   AF-A0A3A3A9S0-F1
#
_cell.length_a   1.000
_cell.length_b   1.000
_cell.length_c   1.000
_cell.angle_alpha   90.00
_cell.angle_beta   90.00
_cell.angle_gamma   90.00
#
_symmetry.space_group_name_H-M   'P 1'
#
loop_
_entity.id
_entity.type
_entity.pdbx_description
1 polymer ?
#
loop_
_entity_poly.entity_id
_entity_poly.type
_entity_poly.pdbx_seq_one_letter_code
_entity_poly.pdbx_strand_id
1 'polypeptide(L)'
;MASMDNPPAYFCPSGNEQVKTLKSPNILNSGEEDLKICPYPHQVLVSITSKESQTALTALHHWDPTLKSSVCIPTHLTPDGLQYIRGFKDLGIFKLAEADVSDAEAVHECLTSHITGSSSSESGLIASIVESLREKAELPAANVSSSQLFIITVYSSSESQLLGKGSVPQWKWAKPESVYSRKSGHWEADVSRAVENGEFEGGRNLYLLVR
;
A
#
# COMPACT_ATOMS: atom_id res chain seq x y z
N MET A 1 -48.00 22.17 54.51
CA MET A 1 -47.22 23.38 54.86
C MET A 1 -45.82 22.91 55.20
N ALA A 2 -44.90 23.00 54.24
CA ALA A 2 -43.50 22.60 54.39
C ALA A 2 -42.68 23.85 54.78
N SER A 3 -41.91 23.72 55.87
CA SER A 3 -40.98 24.75 56.34
C SER A 3 -39.72 24.74 55.47
N MET A 4 -39.29 25.94 55.09
CA MET A 4 -38.09 26.25 54.32
C MET A 4 -36.83 25.81 55.06
N ASP A 5 -35.98 25.05 54.38
CA ASP A 5 -34.54 24.98 54.67
C ASP A 5 -33.81 25.33 53.38
N ASN A 6 -33.07 26.43 53.43
CA ASN A 6 -32.42 27.08 52.29
C ASN A 6 -30.93 26.69 52.31
N PRO A 7 -30.37 26.00 51.29
CA PRO A 7 -28.94 25.73 51.28
C PRO A 7 -28.12 26.99 50.96
N PRO A 8 -26.87 27.07 51.43
CA PRO A 8 -26.05 28.28 51.40
C PRO A 8 -25.65 28.70 49.98
N ALA A 9 -25.56 30.02 49.79
CA ALA A 9 -25.07 30.65 48.57
C ALA A 9 -23.61 30.24 48.31
N TYR A 10 -23.40 29.47 47.25
CA TYR A 10 -22.04 29.26 46.73
C TYR A 10 -21.67 30.44 45.84
N PHE A 11 -20.65 31.16 46.31
CA PHE A 11 -19.89 32.16 45.58
C PHE A 11 -19.54 31.68 44.17
N CYS A 12 -19.89 32.46 43.14
CA CYS A 12 -19.22 32.40 41.85
C CYS A 12 -17.99 33.31 41.91
N PRO A 13 -16.75 32.81 41.80
CA PRO A 13 -15.64 33.63 41.38
C PRO A 13 -15.73 33.77 39.86
N SER A 14 -15.98 35.00 39.39
CA SER A 14 -15.70 35.41 38.02
C SER A 14 -14.20 35.30 37.77
N GLY A 15 -13.77 34.11 37.34
CA GLY A 15 -12.40 33.78 36.97
C GLY A 15 -12.40 33.29 35.53
N ASN A 16 -12.01 34.18 34.64
CA ASN A 16 -11.54 33.95 33.29
C ASN A 16 -10.33 32.99 33.28
N GLU A 17 -10.55 31.70 33.57
CA GLU A 17 -9.59 30.66 33.21
C GLU A 17 -9.64 30.46 31.70
N GLN A 18 -8.66 31.05 31.03
CA GLN A 18 -8.30 30.67 29.69
C GLN A 18 -8.02 29.16 29.69
N VAL A 19 -8.98 28.39 29.18
CA VAL A 19 -8.70 27.06 28.65
C VAL A 19 -7.63 27.30 27.59
N LYS A 20 -6.37 27.00 27.94
CA LYS A 20 -5.28 26.83 26.99
C LYS A 20 -5.72 25.68 26.09
N THR A 21 -6.48 26.03 25.07
CA THR A 21 -6.65 25.21 23.90
C THR A 21 -5.24 25.03 23.39
N LEU A 22 -4.65 23.87 23.70
CA LEU A 22 -3.47 23.38 23.01
C LEU A 22 -3.84 23.48 21.53
N LYS A 23 -3.32 24.52 20.87
CA LYS A 23 -3.42 24.65 19.43
C LYS A 23 -2.77 23.37 18.92
N SER A 24 -3.59 22.46 18.42
CA SER A 24 -3.13 21.34 17.60
C SER A 24 -2.14 21.92 16.60
N PRO A 25 -0.94 21.33 16.45
CA PRO A 25 0.00 21.81 15.46
C PRO A 25 -0.71 21.77 14.11
N ASN A 26 -0.61 22.88 13.38
CA ASN A 26 -1.23 23.10 12.08
C ASN A 26 -1.21 21.84 11.21
N ILE A 27 -2.37 21.22 11.00
CA ILE A 27 -2.59 20.27 9.89
C ILE A 27 -2.72 21.13 8.63
N LEU A 28 -1.60 21.71 8.18
CA LEU A 28 -1.52 22.40 6.89
C LEU A 28 -0.74 21.51 5.92
N ASN A 29 -1.39 21.10 4.83
CA ASN A 29 -0.79 20.75 3.55
C ASN A 29 0.22 19.58 3.46
N SER A 30 0.30 18.66 4.43
CA SER A 30 1.25 17.52 4.37
C SER A 30 1.18 16.73 3.06
N GLY A 31 -0.02 16.39 2.55
CA GLY A 31 -0.15 15.50 1.38
C GLY A 31 0.46 16.05 0.07
N GLU A 32 0.54 17.38 -0.11
CA GLU A 32 1.24 17.96 -1.26
C GLU A 32 2.75 17.99 -1.05
N GLU A 33 3.21 18.21 0.18
CA GLU A 33 4.63 18.14 0.53
C GLU A 33 5.16 16.72 0.35
N ASP A 34 4.35 15.72 0.68
CA ASP A 34 4.72 14.32 0.51
C ASP A 34 4.92 13.96 -0.97
N LEU A 35 4.08 14.47 -1.88
CA LEU A 35 4.29 14.29 -3.33
C LEU A 35 5.46 15.09 -3.89
N LYS A 36 5.93 16.14 -3.21
CA LYS A 36 7.21 16.78 -3.59
C LYS A 36 8.39 15.88 -3.26
N ILE A 37 8.28 15.04 -2.22
CA ILE A 37 9.32 14.09 -1.80
C ILE A 37 9.25 12.82 -2.64
N CYS A 38 8.04 12.33 -2.91
CA CYS A 38 7.79 11.12 -3.71
C CYS A 38 6.94 11.44 -4.94
N PRO A 39 7.50 12.13 -5.97
CA PRO A 39 6.71 12.56 -7.14
C PRO A 39 6.55 11.48 -8.20
N TYR A 40 7.35 10.41 -8.18
CA TYR A 40 7.46 9.48 -9.29
C TYR A 40 6.53 8.28 -9.09
N PRO A 41 5.52 8.08 -9.95
CA PRO A 41 4.64 6.92 -9.88
C PRO A 41 5.30 5.68 -10.50
N HIS A 42 5.13 4.54 -9.84
CA HIS A 42 5.53 3.22 -10.30
C HIS A 42 4.34 2.27 -10.35
N GLN A 43 4.26 1.45 -11.38
CA GLN A 43 3.37 0.30 -11.38
C GLN A 43 4.01 -0.88 -10.65
N VAL A 44 3.30 -1.34 -9.63
CA VAL A 44 3.74 -2.45 -8.79
C VAL A 44 2.75 -3.60 -8.98
N LEU A 45 3.28 -4.78 -9.25
CA LEU A 45 2.51 -6.02 -9.29
C LEU A 45 2.43 -6.58 -7.87
N VAL A 46 1.24 -6.91 -7.41
CA VAL A 46 1.02 -7.58 -6.13
C VAL A 46 0.65 -9.03 -6.41
N SER A 47 1.32 -9.98 -5.76
CA SER A 47 0.90 -11.38 -5.76
C SER A 47 0.33 -11.75 -4.38
N ILE A 48 -0.77 -12.49 -4.37
CA ILE A 48 -1.31 -13.15 -3.18
C ILE A 48 -1.41 -14.62 -3.52
N THR A 49 -0.46 -15.40 -3.00
CA THR A 49 -0.32 -16.81 -3.35
C THR A 49 -0.74 -17.70 -2.19
N SER A 50 -1.75 -18.53 -2.43
CA SER A 50 -2.28 -19.46 -1.44
C SER A 50 -1.82 -20.88 -1.74
N LYS A 51 -1.33 -21.55 -0.70
CA LYS A 51 -1.06 -22.99 -0.68
C LYS A 51 -2.07 -23.64 0.26
N GLU A 52 -2.67 -24.75 -0.16
CA GLU A 52 -3.68 -25.47 0.64
C GLU A 52 -3.11 -25.70 2.06
N SER A 53 -3.69 -25.02 3.06
CA SER A 53 -3.34 -25.01 4.49
C SER A 53 -2.31 -24.00 5.03
N GLN A 54 -1.71 -23.12 4.21
CA GLN A 54 -0.77 -22.09 4.69
C GLN A 54 -1.33 -20.67 4.57
N THR A 55 -0.79 -19.76 5.40
CA THR A 55 -1.02 -18.32 5.26
C THR A 55 -0.59 -17.89 3.86
N ALA A 56 -1.44 -17.11 3.18
CA ALA A 56 -1.13 -16.63 1.84
C ALA A 56 0.16 -15.78 1.85
N LEU A 57 1.08 -16.10 0.95
CA LEU A 57 2.27 -15.31 0.69
C LEU A 57 1.86 -14.08 -0.11
N THR A 58 2.02 -12.90 0.48
CA THR A 58 1.74 -11.65 -0.23
C THR A 58 3.03 -10.87 -0.43
N ALA A 59 3.25 -10.39 -1.66
CA ALA A 59 4.44 -9.64 -2.00
C ALA A 59 4.13 -8.54 -3.02
N LEU A 60 4.85 -7.42 -2.89
CA LEU A 60 4.95 -6.38 -3.91
C LEU A 60 6.16 -6.67 -4.79
N HIS A 61 5.96 -6.65 -6.11
CA HIS A 61 6.99 -6.88 -7.11
C HIS A 61 7.11 -5.66 -8.01
N HIS A 62 8.34 -5.19 -8.17
CA HIS A 62 8.66 -4.08 -9.06
C HIS A 62 9.88 -4.42 -9.90
N TRP A 63 9.83 -4.04 -11.17
CA TRP A 63 10.90 -4.22 -12.15
C TRP A 63 11.23 -2.87 -12.76
N ASP A 64 12.48 -2.46 -12.65
CA ASP A 64 13.01 -1.26 -13.28
C ASP A 64 13.58 -1.63 -14.66
N PRO A 65 12.91 -1.27 -15.77
CA PRO A 65 13.41 -1.56 -17.12
C PRO A 65 14.70 -0.80 -17.46
N THR A 66 14.96 0.33 -16.80
CA THR A 66 16.09 1.22 -17.08
C THR A 66 17.36 0.68 -16.46
N LEU A 67 17.31 0.31 -15.17
CA LEU A 67 18.45 -0.24 -14.45
C LEU A 67 18.55 -1.77 -14.52
N LYS A 68 17.55 -2.42 -15.13
CA LYS A 68 17.43 -3.89 -15.22
C LYS A 68 17.55 -4.55 -13.85
N SER A 69 16.93 -3.92 -12.85
CA SER A 69 16.85 -4.41 -11.48
C SER A 69 15.41 -4.71 -11.11
N SER A 70 15.21 -5.54 -10.09
CA SER A 70 13.90 -5.79 -9.53
C SER A 70 13.95 -5.84 -8.01
N VAL A 71 12.80 -5.67 -7.38
CA VAL A 71 12.64 -5.75 -5.94
C VAL A 71 11.38 -6.53 -5.59
N CYS A 72 11.50 -7.34 -4.55
CA CYS A 72 10.40 -8.04 -3.90
C CYS A 72 10.26 -7.48 -2.48
N ILE A 73 9.04 -7.17 -2.06
CA ILE A 73 8.75 -6.71 -0.70
C ILE A 73 7.63 -7.57 -0.12
N PRO A 74 7.94 -8.49 0.79
CA PRO A 74 6.92 -9.25 1.53
C PRO A 74 5.99 -8.31 2.31
N THR A 75 4.71 -8.66 2.37
CA THR A 75 3.68 -7.82 3.00
C THR A 75 2.50 -8.66 3.51
N HIS A 76 1.57 -8.01 4.22
CA HIS A 76 0.31 -8.58 4.71
C HIS A 76 -0.91 -7.92 4.07
N LEU A 77 -0.75 -7.21 2.95
CA LEU A 77 -1.86 -6.64 2.21
C LEU A 77 -2.87 -7.71 1.79
N THR A 78 -4.15 -7.40 1.94
CA THR A 78 -5.26 -8.24 1.51
C THR A 78 -5.87 -7.69 0.23
N PRO A 79 -6.64 -8.50 -0.55
CA PRO A 79 -7.38 -7.98 -1.69
C PRO A 79 -8.27 -6.78 -1.31
N ASP A 80 -8.89 -6.85 -0.13
CA ASP A 80 -9.75 -5.79 0.39
C ASP A 80 -8.97 -4.50 0.68
N GLY A 81 -7.75 -4.58 1.18
CA GLY A 81 -6.90 -3.40 1.38
C GLY A 81 -6.43 -2.77 0.07
N LEU A 82 -6.10 -3.60 -0.92
CA LEU A 82 -5.58 -3.13 -2.22
C LEU A 82 -6.57 -2.22 -2.97
N GLN A 83 -7.88 -2.45 -2.83
CA GLN A 83 -8.92 -1.69 -3.54
C GLN A 83 -8.95 -0.20 -3.19
N TYR A 84 -8.35 0.20 -2.06
CA TYR A 84 -8.29 1.60 -1.64
C TYR A 84 -7.14 2.36 -2.29
N ILE A 85 -6.16 1.67 -2.85
CA ILE A 85 -4.95 2.25 -3.44
C ILE A 85 -5.23 2.68 -4.89
N ARG A 86 -4.65 3.80 -5.31
CA ARG A 86 -4.74 4.27 -6.70
C ARG A 86 -4.14 3.25 -7.66
N GLY A 87 -4.74 3.14 -8.84
CA GLY A 87 -4.27 2.25 -9.90
C GLY A 87 -4.62 0.78 -9.66
N PHE A 88 -5.41 0.47 -8.63
CA PHE A 88 -5.89 -0.87 -8.33
C PHE A 88 -6.53 -1.53 -9.57
N LYS A 89 -6.04 -2.72 -9.91
CA LYS A 89 -6.62 -3.58 -10.95
C LYS A 89 -6.38 -5.05 -10.60
N ASP A 90 -7.45 -5.83 -10.56
CA ASP A 90 -7.37 -7.29 -10.51
C ASP A 90 -7.01 -7.85 -11.90
N LEU A 91 -5.96 -8.65 -11.98
CA LEU A 91 -5.49 -9.30 -13.20
C LEU A 91 -5.99 -10.75 -13.33
N GLY A 92 -6.58 -11.30 -12.28
CA GLY A 92 -7.08 -12.65 -12.18
C GLY A 92 -6.19 -13.59 -11.38
N ILE A 93 -6.59 -14.85 -11.39
CA ILE A 93 -5.92 -15.95 -10.68
C ILE A 93 -5.13 -16.78 -11.69
N PHE A 94 -3.88 -17.08 -11.33
CA PHE A 94 -2.94 -17.83 -12.13
C PHE A 94 -2.44 -19.04 -11.35
N LYS A 95 -1.98 -20.04 -12.10
CA LYS A 95 -1.43 -21.29 -11.58
C LYS A 95 0.09 -21.20 -11.60
N LEU A 96 0.72 -21.34 -10.45
CA LEU A 96 2.18 -21.41 -10.31
C LEU A 96 2.58 -22.82 -9.86
N ALA A 97 3.74 -23.31 -10.31
CA ALA A 97 4.25 -24.59 -9.84
C ALA A 97 4.55 -24.49 -8.34
N GLU A 98 4.25 -25.53 -7.56
CA GLU A 98 4.43 -25.49 -6.11
C GLU A 98 5.89 -25.27 -5.70
N ALA A 99 6.84 -25.73 -6.52
CA ALA A 99 8.28 -25.48 -6.33
C ALA A 99 8.65 -23.99 -6.37
N ASP A 100 7.85 -23.18 -7.06
CA ASP A 100 8.07 -21.74 -7.25
C ASP A 100 7.41 -20.90 -6.15
N VAL A 101 6.81 -21.54 -5.14
CA VAL A 101 6.00 -20.89 -4.09
C VAL A 101 6.52 -21.27 -2.70
N SER A 102 7.84 -21.34 -2.52
CA SER A 102 8.45 -21.55 -1.19
C SER A 102 8.37 -20.31 -0.31
N ASP A 103 8.56 -19.13 -0.88
CA ASP A 103 8.53 -17.82 -0.23
C ASP A 103 8.23 -16.71 -1.27
N ALA A 104 8.20 -15.45 -0.81
CA ALA A 104 7.93 -14.29 -1.66
C ALA A 104 8.98 -14.09 -2.77
N GLU A 105 10.25 -14.38 -2.47
CA GLU A 105 11.37 -14.26 -3.41
C GLU A 105 11.28 -15.31 -4.51
N ALA A 106 10.94 -16.56 -4.18
CA ALA A 106 10.72 -17.61 -5.18
C ALA A 106 9.57 -17.25 -6.14
N VAL A 107 8.48 -16.68 -5.62
CA VAL A 107 7.39 -16.15 -6.47
C VAL A 107 7.90 -15.01 -7.35
N HIS A 108 8.71 -14.10 -6.81
CA HIS A 108 9.29 -13.01 -7.58
C HIS A 108 10.22 -13.50 -8.70
N GLU A 109 11.07 -14.49 -8.43
CA GLU A 109 11.96 -15.12 -9.43
C GLU A 109 11.15 -15.82 -10.52
N CYS A 110 10.11 -16.56 -10.13
CA CYS A 110 9.18 -17.19 -11.06
C CYS A 110 8.54 -16.15 -11.98
N LEU A 111 7.92 -15.10 -11.42
CA LEU A 111 7.32 -14.01 -12.20
C LEU A 111 8.35 -13.31 -13.10
N THR A 112 9.57 -13.10 -12.61
CA THR A 112 10.66 -12.51 -13.41
C THR A 112 11.04 -13.38 -14.60
N SER A 113 11.02 -14.71 -14.45
CA SER A 113 11.30 -15.65 -15.55
C SER A 113 10.28 -15.60 -16.69
N HIS A 114 9.09 -15.05 -16.43
CA HIS A 114 8.03 -14.85 -17.42
C HIS A 114 8.16 -13.54 -18.20
N ILE A 115 9.09 -12.65 -17.83
CA ILE A 115 9.38 -11.45 -18.61
C ILE A 115 10.06 -11.86 -19.92
N THR A 116 9.31 -11.74 -21.01
CA THR A 116 9.79 -11.98 -22.38
C THR A 116 10.06 -10.65 -23.09
N GLY A 117 11.18 -10.58 -23.79
CA GLY A 117 11.58 -9.40 -24.57
C GLY A 117 12.16 -8.26 -23.72
N SER A 118 12.25 -7.07 -24.34
CA SER A 118 12.83 -5.88 -23.74
C SER A 118 11.82 -4.73 -23.77
N SER A 119 10.87 -4.74 -22.82
CA SER A 119 10.00 -3.57 -22.64
C SER A 119 10.77 -2.45 -21.95
N SER A 120 10.54 -1.21 -22.39
CA SER A 120 11.08 -0.01 -21.75
C SER A 120 10.15 0.56 -20.67
N SER A 121 9.07 -0.16 -20.32
CA SER A 121 8.06 0.32 -19.37
C SER A 121 7.66 -0.77 -18.38
N GLU A 122 7.41 -0.39 -17.13
CA GLU A 122 6.93 -1.27 -16.07
C GLU A 122 5.63 -2.00 -16.48
N SER A 123 4.69 -1.27 -17.08
CA SER A 123 3.42 -1.83 -17.58
C SER A 123 3.62 -2.90 -18.64
N GLY A 124 4.60 -2.72 -19.54
CA GLY A 124 4.89 -3.70 -20.58
C GLY A 124 5.56 -4.96 -20.05
N LEU A 125 6.41 -4.83 -19.02
CA LEU A 125 6.96 -5.99 -18.31
C LEU A 125 5.85 -6.78 -17.61
N ILE A 126 4.96 -6.10 -16.87
CA ILE A 126 3.81 -6.74 -16.21
C ILE A 126 2.89 -7.42 -17.23
N ALA A 127 2.62 -6.77 -18.36
CA ALA A 127 1.79 -7.35 -19.43
C ALA A 127 2.40 -8.64 -19.98
N SER A 128 3.72 -8.67 -20.21
CA SER A 128 4.46 -9.85 -20.66
C SER A 128 4.36 -11.01 -19.66
N ILE A 129 4.48 -10.73 -18.35
CA ILE A 129 4.29 -11.73 -17.30
C ILE A 129 2.88 -12.33 -17.37
N VAL A 130 1.85 -11.48 -17.41
CA VAL A 130 0.45 -11.90 -17.46
C VAL A 130 0.16 -12.72 -18.70
N GLU A 131 0.67 -12.31 -19.87
CA GLU A 131 0.51 -13.03 -21.13
C GLU A 131 1.18 -14.41 -21.07
N SER A 132 2.43 -14.47 -20.63
CA SER A 132 3.16 -15.73 -20.50
C SER A 132 2.51 -16.71 -19.50
N LEU A 133 1.94 -16.19 -18.40
CA LEU A 133 1.20 -17.02 -17.44
C LEU A 133 -0.12 -17.55 -18.02
N ARG A 134 -0.80 -16.78 -18.88
CA ARG A 134 -2.03 -17.23 -19.56
C ARG A 134 -1.73 -18.35 -20.56
N GLU A 135 -0.65 -18.24 -21.31
CA GLU A 135 -0.25 -19.26 -22.28
C GLU A 135 0.10 -20.60 -21.61
N LYS A 136 0.68 -20.56 -20.42
CA LYS A 136 1.11 -21.75 -19.65
C LYS A 136 0.04 -22.30 -18.71
N ALA A 137 -1.24 -22.00 -18.93
CA ALA A 137 -2.33 -22.38 -18.00
C ALA A 137 -2.53 -23.90 -17.77
N GLU A 138 -1.89 -24.76 -18.56
CA GLU A 138 -1.95 -26.21 -18.45
C GLU A 138 -0.87 -26.79 -17.52
N LEU A 139 -0.95 -26.54 -16.21
CA LEU A 139 -0.19 -27.33 -15.22
C LEU A 139 -1.05 -28.47 -14.64
N PRO A 140 -0.48 -29.68 -14.43
CA PRO A 140 -1.17 -30.78 -13.78
C PRO A 140 -1.59 -30.41 -12.36
N ALA A 141 -2.86 -30.62 -12.01
CA ALA A 141 -3.47 -30.12 -10.77
C ALA A 141 -2.79 -30.55 -9.45
N ALA A 142 -1.96 -31.60 -9.46
CA ALA A 142 -1.40 -32.19 -8.24
C ALA A 142 -0.26 -31.38 -7.60
N ASN A 143 0.37 -30.41 -8.29
CA ASN A 143 1.57 -29.69 -7.81
C ASN A 143 1.51 -28.18 -8.11
N VAL A 144 0.35 -27.56 -7.88
CA VAL A 144 0.08 -26.19 -8.34
C VAL A 144 -0.51 -25.35 -7.21
N SER A 145 0.06 -24.17 -7.02
CA SER A 145 -0.47 -23.15 -6.13
C SER A 145 -1.26 -22.11 -6.92
N SER A 146 -2.29 -21.54 -6.28
CA SER A 146 -3.07 -20.44 -6.88
C SER A 146 -2.48 -19.11 -6.44
N SER A 147 -2.14 -18.25 -7.41
CA SER A 147 -1.65 -16.90 -7.18
C SER A 147 -2.59 -15.89 -7.83
N GLN A 148 -3.18 -15.01 -7.02
CA GLN A 148 -3.96 -13.89 -7.53
C GLN A 148 -3.06 -12.68 -7.72
N LEU A 149 -3.12 -12.07 -8.91
CA LEU A 149 -2.27 -10.94 -9.27
C LEU A 149 -3.09 -9.65 -9.35
N PHE A 150 -2.51 -8.56 -8.82
CA PHE A 150 -3.11 -7.23 -8.85
C PHE A 150 -2.07 -6.20 -9.30
N ILE A 151 -2.52 -5.07 -9.83
CA ILE A 151 -1.68 -3.88 -10.05
C ILE A 151 -2.11 -2.80 -9.08
N ILE A 152 -1.15 -2.08 -8.51
CA ILE A 152 -1.36 -0.81 -7.81
C ILE A 152 -0.33 0.22 -8.27
N THR A 153 -0.57 1.49 -7.95
CA THR A 153 0.40 2.57 -8.14
C THR A 153 1.04 2.96 -6.82
N VAL A 154 2.36 2.95 -6.78
CA VAL A 154 3.17 3.38 -5.62
C VAL A 154 4.06 4.54 -6.05
N TYR A 155 4.23 5.54 -5.19
CA TYR A 155 5.02 6.73 -5.49
C TYR A 155 6.32 6.71 -4.70
N SER A 156 7.44 6.97 -5.38
CA SER A 156 8.77 7.01 -4.77
C SER A 156 9.49 8.32 -5.05
N SER A 157 10.64 8.50 -4.40
CA SER A 157 11.54 9.65 -4.60
C SER A 157 12.44 9.54 -5.85
N SER A 158 12.39 8.42 -6.58
CA SER A 158 13.23 8.15 -7.76
C SER A 158 12.38 7.77 -8.97
N GLU A 159 12.77 8.22 -10.16
CA GLU A 159 12.04 7.92 -11.40
C GLU A 159 12.16 6.43 -11.80
N SER A 160 13.26 5.78 -11.45
CA SER A 160 13.57 4.42 -11.91
C SER A 160 13.48 3.39 -10.79
N GLN A 161 13.81 3.75 -9.56
CA GLN A 161 13.89 2.82 -8.43
C GLN A 161 12.73 3.02 -7.47
N LEU A 162 11.96 1.97 -7.20
CA LEU A 162 10.96 2.01 -6.13
C LEU A 162 11.60 2.22 -4.75
N LEU A 163 12.77 1.60 -4.52
CA LEU A 163 13.56 1.69 -3.29
C LEU A 163 15.05 1.73 -3.61
N GLY A 164 15.80 2.54 -2.86
CA GLY A 164 17.27 2.53 -2.92
C GLY A 164 17.83 1.20 -2.40
N LYS A 165 18.95 0.74 -2.98
CA LYS A 165 19.60 -0.52 -2.56
C LYS A 165 19.86 -0.57 -1.05
N GLY A 166 19.35 -1.62 -0.39
CA GLY A 166 19.54 -1.86 1.05
C GLY A 166 18.67 -0.99 1.97
N SER A 167 17.72 -0.22 1.43
CA SER A 167 16.81 0.61 2.22
C SER A 167 15.70 -0.26 2.82
N VAL A 168 15.36 0.01 4.09
CA VAL A 168 14.17 -0.57 4.71
C VAL A 168 12.97 0.29 4.30
N PRO A 169 11.96 -0.27 3.63
CA PRO A 169 10.87 0.52 3.10
C PRO A 169 10.06 1.17 4.23
N GLN A 170 9.76 2.46 4.05
CA GLN A 170 8.77 3.15 4.85
C GLN A 170 7.60 3.58 3.99
N TRP A 171 6.39 3.43 4.52
CA TRP A 171 5.14 3.59 3.78
C TRP A 171 4.29 4.70 4.37
N LYS A 172 3.64 5.48 3.51
CA LYS A 172 2.69 6.50 3.95
C LYS A 172 1.57 6.60 2.92
N TRP A 173 0.33 6.76 3.38
CA TRP A 173 -0.77 7.11 2.50
C TRP A 173 -0.93 8.63 2.42
N ALA A 174 -1.35 9.12 1.27
CA ALA A 174 -1.72 10.52 1.07
C ALA A 174 -2.99 10.64 0.22
N LYS A 175 -3.72 11.74 0.42
CA LYS A 175 -4.88 12.11 -0.40
C LYS A 175 -4.87 13.61 -0.73
N PRO A 176 -3.94 14.04 -1.60
CA PRO A 176 -3.77 15.45 -1.96
C PRO A 176 -4.93 16.00 -2.81
N GLU A 177 -5.62 15.13 -3.56
CA GLU A 177 -6.77 15.50 -4.39
C GLU A 177 -8.08 15.70 -3.60
N SER A 178 -8.07 15.47 -2.28
CA SER A 178 -9.27 15.66 -1.45
C SER A 178 -9.62 17.14 -1.33
N VAL A 179 -10.79 17.51 -1.87
CA VAL A 179 -11.31 18.90 -1.89
C VAL A 179 -11.57 19.44 -0.48
N TYR A 180 -11.99 18.59 0.45
CA TYR A 180 -12.43 19.01 1.79
C TYR A 180 -11.32 19.00 2.84
N SER A 181 -10.33 18.13 2.68
CA SER A 181 -9.19 18.07 3.59
C SER A 181 -8.09 17.26 2.93
N ARG A 182 -6.99 17.93 2.58
CA ARG A 182 -5.74 17.25 2.20
C ARG A 182 -5.22 16.53 3.42
N LYS A 183 -5.24 15.21 3.38
CA LYS A 183 -4.83 14.36 4.49
C LYS A 183 -3.71 13.42 4.05
N SER A 184 -2.96 12.96 5.03
CA SER A 184 -1.95 11.92 4.86
C SER A 184 -1.71 11.25 6.21
N GLY A 185 -1.20 10.02 6.18
CA GLY A 185 -0.84 9.27 7.38
C GLY A 185 0.53 9.65 7.96
N HIS A 186 1.04 8.76 8.81
CA HIS A 186 2.43 8.77 9.24
C HIS A 186 3.24 7.78 8.39
N TRP A 187 4.56 7.90 8.44
CA TRP A 187 5.45 6.89 7.86
C TRP A 187 5.47 5.64 8.75
N GLU A 188 5.07 4.51 8.18
CA GLU A 188 4.95 3.21 8.84
C GLU A 188 5.96 2.22 8.24
N ALA A 189 6.46 1.28 9.04
CA ALA A 189 7.32 0.21 8.53
C ALA A 189 6.53 -0.87 7.77
N ASP A 190 5.24 -1.03 8.10
CA ASP A 190 4.34 -1.99 7.46
C ASP A 190 3.36 -1.26 6.53
N VAL A 191 3.39 -1.63 5.26
CA VAL A 191 2.48 -1.10 4.24
C VAL A 191 1.02 -1.41 4.54
N SER A 192 0.73 -2.54 5.17
CA SER A 192 -0.63 -2.97 5.52
C SER A 192 -1.24 -1.99 6.50
N ARG A 193 -0.49 -1.60 7.53
CA ARG A 193 -0.90 -0.58 8.51
C ARG A 193 -1.09 0.80 7.86
N ALA A 194 -0.22 1.19 6.93
CA ALA A 194 -0.38 2.45 6.20
C ALA A 194 -1.69 2.45 5.38
N VAL A 195 -2.02 1.32 4.75
CA VAL A 195 -3.25 1.18 3.96
C VAL A 195 -4.49 1.13 4.85
N GLU A 196 -4.50 0.38 5.94
CA GLU A 196 -5.61 0.33 6.91
C GLU A 196 -5.91 1.72 7.50
N ASN A 197 -4.88 2.47 7.88
CA ASN A 197 -5.06 3.83 8.36
C ASN A 197 -5.61 4.75 7.26
N GLY A 198 -5.13 4.59 6.03
CA GLY A 198 -5.60 5.34 4.88
C GLY A 198 -7.03 5.01 4.48
N GLU A 199 -7.45 3.75 4.58
CA GLU A 199 -8.84 3.33 4.40
C GLU A 199 -9.74 4.09 5.36
N PHE A 200 -9.41 4.06 6.65
CA PHE A 200 -10.22 4.68 7.69
C PHE A 200 -10.30 6.21 7.57
N GLU A 201 -9.18 6.87 7.30
CA GLU A 201 -9.08 8.34 7.34
C GLU A 201 -9.27 9.03 5.98
N GLY A 202 -8.84 8.35 4.92
CA GLY A 202 -8.76 8.85 3.56
C GLY A 202 -9.74 8.16 2.60
N GLY A 203 -10.23 6.95 2.87
CA GLY A 203 -11.11 6.20 1.98
C GLY A 203 -10.40 5.70 0.72
N ARG A 204 -11.05 5.80 -0.44
CA ARG A 204 -10.52 5.27 -1.72
C ARG A 204 -9.60 6.26 -2.47
N ASN A 205 -8.89 5.71 -3.46
CA ASN A 205 -7.95 6.40 -4.34
C ASN A 205 -6.78 7.03 -3.57
N LEU A 206 -6.24 6.28 -2.60
CA LEU A 206 -5.08 6.67 -1.82
C LEU A 206 -3.83 6.66 -2.69
N TYR A 207 -3.01 7.69 -2.52
CA TYR A 207 -1.63 7.65 -2.98
C TYR A 207 -0.84 6.86 -1.95
N LEU A 208 -0.26 5.73 -2.38
CA LEU A 208 0.66 4.98 -1.54
C LEU A 208 2.08 5.46 -1.85
N LEU A 209 2.78 5.95 -0.83
CA LEU A 209 4.13 6.50 -0.94
C LEU A 209 5.13 5.56 -0.29
N VAL A 210 6.34 5.51 -0.85
CA VAL A 210 7.46 4.72 -0.34
C VAL A 210 8.76 5.53 -0.35
N ARG A 211 9.63 5.28 0.63
CA ARG A 211 11.01 5.78 0.70
C ARG A 211 11.94 4.78 1.38
#